data_AF-A0ABC9NF59-F1
#
_entry.id   AF-A0ABC9NF59-F1
#
_cell.length_a   1.000
_cell.length_b   1.000
_cell.length_c   1.000
_cell.angle_alpha   90.00
_cell.angle_beta   90.00
_cell.angle_gamma   90.00
#
_symmetry.space_group_name_H-M   'P 1'
#
loop_
_entity.id
_entity.type
_entity.pdbx_description
1 polymer ?
#
loop_
_entity_poly.entity_id
_entity_poly.type
_entity_poly.pdbx_seq_one_letter_code
_entity_poly.pdbx_strand_id
1 'polypeptide(L)'
;MEPVFPEKLNYVNASHVSPYGRIGSSWKRDGNKLEWNVEIPANTTATIKLPLDFHVQVDAGQAGIHSVEEADGKLVVELGSGKYVFMSE
;
A
#
# COMPACT_ATOMS: atom_id res chain seq x y z
N MET A 1 3.53 3.22 5.96
CA MET A 1 4.25 2.85 4.72
C MET A 1 4.02 3.96 3.72
N GLU A 2 5.10 4.57 3.23
CA GLU A 2 5.05 5.66 2.25
C GLU A 2 6.01 5.32 1.11
N PRO A 3 5.61 4.42 0.19
CA PRO A 3 6.43 4.12 -0.98
C PRO A 3 6.51 5.33 -1.90
N VAL A 4 7.69 5.56 -2.46
CA VAL A 4 7.89 6.51 -3.56
C VAL A 4 8.04 5.70 -4.85
N PHE A 5 7.38 6.16 -5.91
CA PHE A 5 7.33 5.47 -7.20
C PHE A 5 8.07 6.28 -8.28
N PRO A 6 9.42 6.26 -8.29
CA PRO A 6 10.19 6.99 -9.28
C PRO A 6 10.01 6.38 -10.69
N GLU A 7 9.98 7.23 -11.72
CA GLU A 7 9.73 6.81 -13.11
C GLU A 7 10.75 5.82 -13.67
N LYS A 8 11.97 5.79 -13.13
CA LYS A 8 13.06 4.92 -13.60
C LYS A 8 13.04 3.51 -12.99
N LEU A 9 12.03 3.19 -12.20
CA LEU A 9 12.00 1.99 -11.37
C LEU A 9 10.71 1.22 -11.62
N ASN A 10 10.86 0.02 -12.16
CA ASN A 10 9.73 -0.80 -12.61
C ASN A 10 9.23 -1.75 -11.52
N TYR A 11 10.06 -2.07 -10.53
CA TYR A 11 9.64 -2.92 -9.42
C TYR A 11 10.49 -2.66 -8.18
N VAL A 12 9.87 -2.79 -7.02
CA VAL A 12 10.54 -2.84 -5.72
C VAL A 12 9.93 -3.98 -4.93
N ASN A 13 10.80 -4.75 -4.28
CA ASN A 13 10.39 -5.67 -3.23
C ASN A 13 11.14 -5.28 -1.95
N ALA A 14 10.40 -4.77 -0.99
CA ALA A 14 10.89 -4.44 0.33
C ALA A 14 10.16 -5.32 1.36
N SER A 15 10.91 -5.89 2.29
CA SER A 15 10.34 -6.58 3.44
C SER A 15 11.07 -6.16 4.69
N HIS A 16 10.33 -6.07 5.79
CA HIS A 16 10.84 -5.71 7.09
C HIS A 16 10.36 -6.74 8.12
N VAL A 17 11.29 -7.34 8.85
CA VAL A 17 10.94 -8.29 9.92
C VAL A 17 10.80 -7.51 11.21
N SER A 18 9.55 -7.36 11.65
CA SER A 18 9.21 -6.79 12.95
C SER A 18 9.06 -7.89 14.02
N PRO A 19 9.03 -7.54 15.31
CA PRO A 19 8.74 -8.51 16.38
C PRO A 19 7.38 -9.23 16.22
N TYR A 20 6.42 -8.60 15.53
CA TYR A 20 5.09 -9.16 15.29
C TYR A 20 5.03 -10.05 14.03
N GLY A 21 6.09 -10.07 13.22
CA GLY A 21 6.15 -10.83 11.98
C GLY A 21 6.71 -10.02 10.81
N ARG A 22 6.64 -10.60 9.62
CA ARG A 22 7.12 -9.99 8.39
C ARG A 22 6.10 -8.98 7.86
N ILE A 23 6.57 -7.77 7.62
CA ILE A 23 5.86 -6.71 6.90
C ILE A 23 6.41 -6.70 5.48
N GLY A 24 5.54 -6.89 4.49
CA GLY A 24 5.90 -6.91 3.07
C GLY A 24 5.38 -5.69 2.33
N SER A 25 6.20 -5.12 1.45
CA SER A 25 5.85 -4.04 0.55
C SER A 25 6.48 -4.30 -0.80
N SER A 26 5.70 -4.78 -1.76
CA SER A 26 6.21 -5.08 -3.09
C SER A 26 5.33 -4.46 -4.14
N TRP A 27 5.86 -3.50 -4.88
CA TRP A 27 5.15 -2.86 -5.97
C TRP A 27 5.85 -3.11 -7.30
N LYS A 28 5.05 -3.20 -8.36
CA LYS A 28 5.50 -3.27 -9.74
C LYS A 28 4.72 -2.24 -10.56
N ARG A 29 5.42 -1.60 -11.48
CA ARG A 29 4.86 -0.65 -12.44
C ARG A 29 5.01 -1.23 -13.84
N ASP A 30 3.90 -1.32 -14.55
CA ASP A 30 3.81 -1.73 -15.95
C ASP A 30 3.14 -0.59 -16.73
N GLY A 31 3.96 0.27 -17.33
CA GLY A 31 3.51 1.49 -18.02
C GLY A 31 2.78 2.45 -17.08
N ASN A 32 1.45 2.53 -17.24
CA ASN A 32 0.55 3.36 -16.42
C ASN A 32 -0.05 2.60 -15.23
N LYS A 33 0.09 1.27 -15.17
CA LYS A 33 -0.48 0.45 -14.10
C LYS A 33 0.55 0.19 -13.02
N LEU A 34 0.16 0.41 -11.77
CA LEU A 34 0.92 0.13 -10.57
C LEU A 34 0.17 -0.96 -9.83
N GLU A 35 0.83 -2.08 -9.54
CA GLU A 35 0.31 -3.10 -8.63
C GLU A 35 1.18 -3.10 -7.39
N TRP A 36 0.60 -2.82 -6.24
CA TRP A 36 1.27 -2.78 -4.95
C TRP A 36 0.70 -3.81 -3.99
N ASN A 37 1.51 -4.78 -3.62
CA ASN A 37 1.22 -5.85 -2.70
C ASN A 37 1.77 -5.48 -1.31
N VAL A 38 0.90 -5.47 -0.31
CA VAL A 38 1.22 -5.15 1.09
C VAL A 38 0.86 -6.33 1.97
N GLU A 39 1.79 -6.76 2.82
CA GLU A 39 1.60 -7.83 3.80
C GLU A 39 1.80 -7.27 5.20
N ILE A 40 0.76 -7.39 6.03
CA ILE A 40 0.74 -6.89 7.41
C ILE A 40 0.52 -8.10 8.34
N PRO A 41 1.43 -8.37 9.28
CA PRO A 41 1.31 -9.51 10.18
C PRO A 41 0.13 -9.37 11.16
N ALA A 42 -0.31 -10.48 11.74
CA ALA A 42 -1.40 -10.52 12.71
C ALA A 42 -1.13 -9.59 13.91
N ASN A 43 -2.21 -9.02 14.48
CA ASN A 43 -2.16 -8.07 15.60
C ASN A 43 -1.38 -6.76 15.31
N THR A 44 -1.25 -6.38 14.03
CA THR A 44 -0.67 -5.09 13.64
C THR A 44 -1.58 -4.35 12.68
N THR A 45 -1.45 -3.03 12.67
CA THR A 45 -2.07 -2.14 11.68
C THR A 45 -0.96 -1.44 10.90
N ALA A 46 -1.24 -1.06 9.65
CA ALA A 46 -0.35 -0.23 8.87
C ALA A 46 -1.13 0.90 8.21
N THR A 47 -0.60 2.11 8.35
CA THR A 47 -1.08 3.27 7.61
C THR A 47 -0.31 3.36 6.30
N ILE A 48 -0.98 3.24 5.16
CA ILE A 48 -0.39 3.47 3.84
C ILE A 48 -0.64 4.92 3.41
N LYS A 49 0.35 5.52 2.75
CA LYS A 49 0.25 6.85 2.15
C LYS A 49 0.63 6.77 0.68
N LEU A 50 -0.32 7.05 -0.20
CA LEU A 50 -0.15 6.98 -1.65
C LEU A 50 -0.38 8.37 -2.27
N PRO A 51 0.42 8.81 -3.25
CA PRO A 51 0.12 10.01 -4.01
C PRO A 51 -1.19 9.84 -4.80
N LEU A 52 -2.06 10.87 -4.82
CA LEU A 52 -3.32 10.84 -5.58
C LEU A 52 -3.12 10.67 -7.09
N ASP A 53 -1.94 11.03 -7.62
CA ASP A 53 -1.56 10.82 -9.03
C ASP A 53 -1.66 9.37 -9.52
N PHE A 54 -1.60 8.40 -8.60
CA PHE A 54 -1.72 6.99 -8.96
C PHE A 54 -3.17 6.50 -9.06
N HIS A 55 -4.20 7.33 -8.79
CA HIS A 55 -5.61 6.93 -8.95
C HIS A 55 -5.92 5.50 -8.41
N VAL A 56 -5.35 5.16 -7.26
CA VAL A 56 -5.50 3.82 -6.68
C VAL A 56 -6.92 3.69 -6.13
N GLN A 57 -7.68 2.75 -6.67
CA GLN A 57 -9.00 2.44 -6.11
C GLN A 57 -8.83 1.64 -4.83
N VAL A 58 -9.35 2.18 -3.73
CA VAL A 58 -9.38 1.52 -2.43
C VAL A 58 -10.83 1.38 -2.02
N ASP A 59 -11.33 0.14 -2.03
CA ASP A 59 -12.66 -0.16 -1.53
C ASP A 59 -12.68 -0.08 0.00
N ALA A 60 -13.15 1.04 0.55
CA ALA A 60 -13.29 1.23 2.00
C ALA A 60 -14.16 0.17 2.70
N GLY A 61 -14.92 -0.63 1.96
CA GLY A 61 -15.69 -1.78 2.46
C GLY A 61 -14.92 -3.11 2.47
N GLN A 62 -13.66 -3.12 2.02
CA GLN A 62 -12.83 -4.32 2.03
C GLN A 62 -12.46 -4.70 3.47
N ALA A 63 -12.60 -5.99 3.79
CA ALA A 63 -12.28 -6.51 5.11
C ALA A 63 -10.82 -6.20 5.48
N GLY A 64 -10.64 -5.47 6.59
CA GLY A 64 -9.33 -5.04 7.07
C GLY A 64 -8.98 -3.58 6.74
N ILE A 65 -9.81 -2.83 6.03
CA ILE A 65 -9.65 -1.36 5.96
C ILE A 65 -10.35 -0.73 7.17
N HIS A 66 -9.60 0.04 7.95
CA HIS A 66 -10.10 0.76 9.12
C HIS A 66 -10.57 2.18 8.75
N SER A 67 -9.79 2.89 7.95
CA SER A 67 -10.11 4.25 7.50
C SER A 67 -9.45 4.58 6.16
N VAL A 68 -10.07 5.49 5.42
CA VAL A 68 -9.54 6.07 4.18
C VAL A 68 -9.74 7.58 4.31
N GLU A 69 -8.65 8.33 4.28
CA GLU A 69 -8.62 9.78 4.38
C GLU A 69 -7.75 10.35 3.26
N GLU A 70 -8.12 11.53 2.75
CA GLU A 70 -7.29 12.27 1.80
C GLU A 70 -6.69 13.47 2.53
N ALA A 71 -5.36 13.49 2.66
CA ALA A 71 -4.64 14.55 3.36
C ALA A 71 -3.39 14.95 2.55
N ASP A 72 -3.13 16.26 2.42
CA ASP A 72 -1.93 16.79 1.74
C ASP A 72 -1.72 16.29 0.30
N GLY A 73 -2.81 16.05 -0.45
CA GLY A 73 -2.73 15.49 -1.81
C GLY A 73 -2.29 14.02 -1.86
N LYS A 74 -2.34 13.32 -0.73
CA LYS A 74 -2.05 11.90 -0.59
C LYS A 74 -3.27 11.18 -0.03
N LEU A 75 -3.52 9.99 -0.55
CA LEU A 75 -4.47 9.03 0.00
C LEU A 75 -3.81 8.33 1.19
N VAL A 76 -4.37 8.53 2.38
CA VAL A 76 -3.97 7.90 3.64
C VAL A 76 -4.98 6.82 3.98
N VAL A 77 -4.55 5.56 4.01
CA VAL A 77 -5.44 4.44 4.34
C VAL A 77 -4.89 3.68 5.53
N GLU A 78 -5.72 3.44 6.53
CA GLU A 78 -5.39 2.58 7.66
C GLU A 78 -5.88 1.16 7.38
N LEU A 79 -4.94 0.22 7.38
CA LEU A 79 -5.16 -1.20 7.12
C LEU A 79 -4.85 -2.00 8.38
N GLY A 80 -5.65 -3.02 8.65
CA GLY A 80 -5.43 -4.02 9.68
C GLY A 80 -4.53 -5.14 9.17
N SER A 81 -4.32 -6.16 9.99
CA SER A 81 -3.54 -7.33 9.60
C SER A 81 -4.17 -8.07 8.43
N GLY A 82 -3.35 -8.44 7.44
CA GLY A 82 -3.84 -9.08 6.22
C GLY A 82 -2.88 -8.93 5.05
N LYS A 83 -3.31 -9.40 3.89
CA LYS A 83 -2.63 -9.19 2.62
C LYS A 83 -3.53 -8.34 1.73
N TYR A 84 -2.98 -7.24 1.23
CA TYR A 84 -3.71 -6.27 0.41
C TYR A 84 -2.99 -6.11 -0.91
N VAL A 85 -3.77 -5.95 -1.98
CA VAL A 85 -3.27 -5.68 -3.32
C VAL A 85 -3.97 -4.43 -3.81
N PHE A 86 -3.18 -3.40 -4.08
CA PHE A 86 -3.62 -2.12 -4.60
C PHE A 86 -3.26 -2.04 -6.08
N MET A 87 -4.18 -1.55 -6.90
CA MET A 87 -3.96 -1.35 -8.33
C MET A 87 -4.29 0.09 -8.71
N SER A 88 -3.44 0.72 -9.52
CA SER A 88 -3.79 1.96 -10.22
C SER A 88 -4.46 1.67 -11.56
N GLU A 89 -5.38 2.57 -11.96
CA GLU A 89 -5.93 2.63 -13.32
C GLU A 89 -4.99 3.32 -14.32
#